data_AF-A0A0D0BZG4-F1
#
_entry.id   AF-A0A0D0BZG4-F1
#
_cell.length_a   1.000
_cell.length_b   1.000
_cell.length_c   1.000
_cell.angle_alpha   90.00
_cell.angle_beta   90.00
_cell.angle_gamma   90.00
#
_symmetry.space_group_name_H-M   'P 1'
#
loop_
_entity.id
_entity.type
_entity.pdbx_description
1 polymer ?
#
loop_
_entity_poly.entity_id
_entity_poly.type
_entity_poly.pdbx_seq_one_letter_code
_entity_poly.pdbx_strand_id
1 'polypeptide(L)'
;MFSFKALALAIIALGALTAVQASLFIIQPSSGSTCSGGSPCTVQWLDDGTSPLNSEIGVTTVGLYTGVMQLVQSIPAVDVSTSQSLTFTPIPGAGPNSNT
;
A
#
# COMPACT_ATOMS: atom_id res chain seq x y z
N MET A 1 8.63 -2.89 -46.67
CA MET A 1 9.94 -2.35 -46.23
C MET A 1 9.69 -1.54 -44.97
N PHE A 2 9.86 -2.12 -43.79
CA PHE A 2 9.66 -1.40 -42.53
C PHE A 2 10.73 -0.31 -42.43
N SER A 3 10.31 0.95 -42.24
CA SER A 3 11.25 2.07 -42.13
C SER A 3 12.06 1.91 -40.85
N PHE A 4 13.37 1.72 -40.96
CA PHE A 4 14.31 1.62 -39.83
C PHE A 4 14.16 2.80 -38.84
N LYS A 5 13.75 3.97 -39.33
CA LYS A 5 13.47 5.15 -38.49
C LYS A 5 12.22 4.99 -37.62
N ALA A 6 11.17 4.36 -38.14
CA ALA A 6 9.95 4.10 -37.37
C ALA A 6 10.20 3.05 -36.27
N LEU A 7 11.03 2.04 -36.56
CA LEU A 7 11.41 1.01 -35.59
C LEU A 7 12.28 1.60 -34.46
N ALA A 8 13.26 2.45 -34.79
CA ALA A 8 14.10 3.11 -33.79
C ALA A 8 13.28 4.03 -32.88
N LEU A 9 12.31 4.78 -33.43
CA LEU A 9 11.44 5.66 -32.66
C LEU A 9 10.54 4.86 -31.69
N ALA A 10 10.02 3.71 -32.12
CA ALA A 10 9.22 2.83 -31.27
C ALA A 10 10.03 2.26 -30.10
N ILE A 11 11.28 1.85 -30.32
CA ILE A 11 12.15 1.32 -29.25
C ILE A 11 12.47 2.39 -28.21
N ILE A 12 12.75 3.63 -28.64
CA ILE A 12 12.99 4.77 -27.73
C ILE A 12 11.72 5.09 -26.92
N ALA A 13 10.54 5.06 -27.55
CA ALA A 13 9.27 5.32 -26.88
C ALA A 13 8.93 4.25 -25.83
N LEU A 14 9.23 2.97 -26.07
CA LEU A 14 9.05 1.91 -25.07
C LEU A 14 10.03 2.04 -23.90
N GLY A 15 11.25 2.52 -24.15
CA GLY A 15 12.24 2.76 -23.10
C GLY A 15 11.87 3.90 -22.13
N ALA A 16 10.90 4.74 -22.48
CA ALA A 16 10.40 5.81 -21.62
C ALA A 16 9.36 5.32 -20.58
N LEU A 17 8.90 4.06 -20.65
CA LEU A 17 7.98 3.48 -19.68
C LEU A 17 8.78 2.93 -18.49
N THR A 18 8.91 3.71 -17.42
CA THR A 18 9.44 3.21 -16.15
C THR A 18 8.34 2.52 -15.36
N ALA A 19 8.44 1.20 -15.16
CA ALA A 19 7.61 0.51 -14.19
C ALA A 19 8.03 1.00 -12.80
N VAL A 20 7.15 1.75 -12.12
CA VAL A 20 7.38 2.21 -10.76
C VAL A 20 6.64 1.30 -9.79
N GLN A 21 7.30 0.92 -8.69
CA GLN A 21 6.71 0.13 -7.62
C GLN A 21 6.74 0.97 -6.35
N ALA A 22 5.57 1.35 -5.85
CA ALA A 22 5.41 2.06 -4.59
C ALA A 22 5.25 1.08 -3.43
N SER A 23 5.91 1.35 -2.31
CA SER A 23 5.72 0.61 -1.06
C SER A 23 5.88 1.55 0.13
N LEU A 24 5.03 1.37 1.16
CA LEU A 24 5.18 2.09 2.42
C LEU A 24 6.16 1.36 3.34
N PHE A 25 7.05 2.11 3.98
CA PHE A 25 7.92 1.58 5.02
C PHE A 25 7.21 1.60 6.38
N ILE A 26 6.54 0.50 6.74
CA ILE A 26 5.76 0.38 7.98
C ILE A 26 6.69 0.19 9.19
N ILE A 27 6.55 1.07 10.19
CA ILE A 27 7.29 1.00 11.47
C ILE A 27 6.42 0.54 12.64
N GLN A 28 5.09 0.68 12.53
CA GLN A 28 4.11 0.17 13.49
C GLN A 28 2.90 -0.39 12.74
N PRO A 29 2.31 -1.51 13.19
CA PRO A 29 2.79 -2.39 14.26
C PRO A 29 4.14 -3.05 13.91
N SER A 30 5.06 -3.15 14.86
CA SER A 30 6.34 -3.83 14.66
C SER A 30 6.16 -5.36 14.66
N SER A 31 7.17 -6.11 14.20
CA SER A 31 7.12 -7.57 14.21
C SER A 31 6.80 -8.13 15.60
N GLY A 32 5.77 -8.98 15.68
CA GLY A 32 5.28 -9.57 16.93
C GLY A 32 4.23 -8.74 17.68
N SER A 33 3.97 -7.50 17.24
CA SER A 33 2.88 -6.69 17.78
C SER A 33 1.52 -7.27 17.37
N THR A 34 0.51 -7.07 18.23
CA THR A 34 -0.86 -7.53 17.98
C THR A 34 -1.84 -6.37 18.16
N CYS A 35 -2.77 -6.23 17.22
CA CYS A 35 -3.94 -5.37 17.37
C CYS A 35 -5.17 -6.22 17.65
N SER A 36 -5.94 -5.85 18.67
CA SER A 36 -7.15 -6.56 19.06
C SER A 36 -8.40 -5.94 18.47
N GLY A 37 -9.37 -6.79 18.09
CA GLY A 37 -10.69 -6.34 17.68
C GLY A 37 -11.37 -5.49 18.76
N GLY A 38 -12.06 -4.43 18.35
CA GLY A 38 -12.76 -3.49 19.22
C GLY A 38 -11.84 -2.44 19.87
N SER A 39 -10.52 -2.59 19.75
CA SER A 39 -9.53 -1.64 20.26
C SER A 39 -8.90 -0.84 19.12
N PRO A 40 -8.57 0.45 19.32
CA PRO A 40 -7.81 1.21 18.34
C PRO A 40 -6.47 0.56 18.01
N CYS A 41 -6.15 0.49 16.72
CA CYS A 41 -4.89 0.01 16.17
C CYS A 41 -4.31 1.10 15.29
N THR A 42 -3.04 1.44 15.52
CA THR A 42 -2.33 2.47 14.75
C THR A 42 -1.29 1.83 13.84
N VAL A 43 -1.41 2.10 12.54
CA VAL A 43 -0.37 1.83 11.55
C VAL A 43 0.42 3.11 11.35
N GLN A 44 1.75 3.04 11.46
CA GLN A 44 2.64 4.17 11.20
C GLN A 44 3.69 3.77 10.18
N TRP A 45 4.05 4.71 9.33
CA TRP A 45 5.04 4.53 8.29
C TRP A 45 5.98 5.73 8.22
N LEU A 46 7.16 5.50 7.65
CA LEU A 46 8.12 6.54 7.31
C LEU A 46 8.30 6.60 5.79
N ASP A 47 8.94 7.68 5.36
CA ASP A 47 9.57 7.72 4.05
C ASP A 47 11.00 7.20 4.22
N ASP A 48 11.37 6.16 3.47
CA ASP A 48 12.70 5.54 3.55
C ASP A 48 13.67 6.12 2.50
N GLY A 49 13.24 7.10 1.72
CA GLY A 49 14.02 7.73 0.66
C GLY A 49 14.10 6.92 -0.65
N THR A 50 13.41 5.78 -0.73
CA THR A 50 13.35 4.97 -1.95
C THR A 50 12.22 5.49 -2.85
N SER A 51 12.55 5.88 -4.09
CA SER A 51 11.54 6.33 -5.05
C SER A 51 10.59 5.19 -5.46
N PRO A 52 9.26 5.43 -5.55
CA PRO A 52 8.60 6.71 -5.35
C PRO A 52 8.47 7.06 -3.86
N LEU A 53 8.77 8.31 -3.53
CA LEU A 53 8.62 8.83 -2.16
C LEU A 53 7.14 8.83 -1.75
N ASN A 54 6.84 8.87 -0.45
CA ASN A 54 5.46 8.91 0.03
C ASN A 54 4.68 10.11 -0.57
N SER A 55 5.38 11.22 -0.80
CA SER A 55 4.84 12.42 -1.46
C SER A 55 4.40 12.19 -2.91
N GLU A 56 4.93 11.17 -3.58
CA GLU A 56 4.63 10.80 -4.97
C GLU A 56 3.58 9.68 -5.06
N ILE A 57 3.28 8.97 -3.95
CA ILE A 57 2.27 7.90 -3.90
C ILE A 57 0.85 8.46 -3.84
N GLY A 58 0.58 9.40 -2.92
CA GLY A 58 -0.73 10.05 -2.76
C GLY A 58 -1.81 9.21 -2.07
N VAL A 59 -3.07 9.35 -2.50
CA VAL A 59 -4.22 8.69 -1.85
C VAL A 59 -4.18 7.18 -2.06
N THR A 60 -4.16 6.44 -0.95
CA THR A 60 -4.05 4.98 -0.91
C THR A 60 -5.27 4.35 -0.26
N THR A 61 -5.79 3.29 -0.87
CA THR A 61 -6.87 2.48 -0.30
C THR A 61 -6.33 1.54 0.77
N VAL A 62 -7.04 1.41 1.89
CA VAL A 62 -6.61 0.57 3.02
C VAL A 62 -7.68 -0.46 3.33
N GLY A 63 -7.25 -1.68 3.67
CA GLY A 63 -8.15 -2.75 4.09
C GLY A 63 -7.45 -3.70 5.06
N LEU A 64 -8.23 -4.31 5.94
CA LEU A 64 -7.80 -5.44 6.74
C LEU A 64 -8.09 -6.72 5.96
N TYR A 65 -7.08 -7.57 5.81
CA TYR A 65 -7.14 -8.81 5.05
C TYR A 65 -6.74 -10.01 5.91
N THR A 66 -7.19 -11.20 5.51
CA THR A 66 -6.76 -12.48 6.07
C THR A 66 -6.43 -13.49 4.97
N GLY A 67 -5.58 -14.47 5.27
CA GLY A 67 -5.19 -15.53 4.34
C GLY A 67 -4.66 -14.99 3.01
N VAL A 68 -5.21 -15.50 1.89
CA VAL A 68 -4.85 -15.10 0.52
C VAL A 68 -5.61 -13.83 0.13
N MET A 69 -5.27 -12.71 0.77
CA MET A 69 -5.87 -11.38 0.50
C MET A 69 -7.41 -11.35 0.52
N GLN A 70 -8.04 -12.11 1.43
CA GLN A 70 -9.47 -12.00 1.63
C GLN A 70 -9.75 -10.74 2.46
N LEU A 71 -10.43 -9.75 1.87
CA LEU A 71 -10.85 -8.54 2.56
C LEU A 71 -11.86 -8.89 3.66
N VAL A 72 -11.57 -8.44 4.88
CA VAL A 72 -12.45 -8.65 6.05
C VAL A 72 -12.98 -7.34 6.64
N GLN A 73 -12.31 -6.21 6.36
CA GLN A 73 -12.80 -4.89 6.73
C GLN A 73 -12.21 -3.83 5.80
N SER A 74 -13.07 -3.03 5.17
CA SER A 74 -12.65 -1.82 4.46
C SER A 74 -12.30 -0.73 5.48
N ILE A 75 -11.20 -0.03 5.25
CA ILE A 75 -10.74 1.09 6.08
C ILE A 75 -10.77 2.35 5.20
N PRO A 76 -11.13 3.54 5.73
CA PRO A 76 -11.08 4.77 4.95
C PRO A 76 -9.71 4.96 4.30
N ALA A 77 -9.73 5.38 3.03
CA ALA A 77 -8.50 5.71 2.31
C ALA A 77 -7.75 6.82 3.04
N VAL A 78 -6.43 6.79 2.94
CA VAL A 78 -5.54 7.77 3.55
C VAL A 78 -4.62 8.33 2.49
N ASP A 79 -4.38 9.63 2.55
CA ASP A 79 -3.35 10.27 1.74
C ASP A 79 -1.99 10.11 2.42
N VAL A 80 -1.14 9.24 1.87
CA VAL A 80 0.18 8.94 2.45
C VAL A 80 1.20 10.02 2.10
N SER A 81 0.88 10.91 1.16
CA SER A 81 1.73 12.07 0.84
C SER A 81 1.70 13.15 1.93
N THR A 82 0.65 13.15 2.76
CA THR A 82 0.42 14.16 3.80
C THR A 82 0.27 13.58 5.20
N SER A 83 0.08 12.26 5.34
CA SER A 83 0.01 11.56 6.63
C SER A 83 1.10 10.50 6.76
N GLN A 84 1.56 10.28 7.99
CA GLN A 84 2.51 9.23 8.38
C GLN A 84 1.87 8.15 9.26
N SER A 85 0.56 8.25 9.50
CA SER A 85 -0.16 7.27 10.30
C SER A 85 -1.63 7.17 9.96
N LEU A 86 -2.22 6.04 10.34
CA LEU A 86 -3.64 5.78 10.31
C LEU A 86 -4.02 4.99 11.56
N THR A 87 -5.06 5.45 12.25
CA THR A 87 -5.67 4.70 13.35
C THR A 87 -7.04 4.19 12.91
N PHE A 88 -7.26 2.89 13.08
CA PHE A 88 -8.55 2.25 12.82
C PHE A 88 -8.87 1.26 13.93
N THR A 89 -10.15 0.91 14.08
CA THR A 89 -10.59 -0.11 15.04
C THR A 89 -10.97 -1.37 14.27
N PRO A 90 -10.24 -2.49 14.42
CA PRO A 90 -10.62 -3.75 13.80
C PRO A 90 -11.97 -4.21 14.36
N ILE A 91 -12.89 -4.67 13.51
CA ILE A 91 -14.17 -5.23 13.93
C ILE A 91 -13.87 -6.57 14.62
N PRO A 92 -14.32 -6.82 15.87
CA PRO A 92 -14.07 -8.07 16.58
C PRO A 92 -14.43 -9.33 15.78
N GLY A 93 -15.49 -9.25 14.97
CA GLY A 93 -16.03 -10.33 14.12
C GLY A 93 -15.46 -10.44 12.71
N ALA A 94 -14.42 -9.69 12.34
CA ALA A 94 -13.98 -9.61 10.93
C ALA A 94 -13.34 -10.91 10.42
N GLY A 95 -12.66 -11.68 11.27
CA GLY A 95 -11.84 -12.83 10.86
C GLY A 95 -12.49 -14.20 11.13
N PRO A 96 -12.02 -15.28 10.47
CA PRO A 96 -12.56 -16.64 10.66
C PRO A 96 -12.49 -17.18 12.10
N ASN A 97 -11.56 -16.67 12.92
CA ASN A 97 -11.36 -17.09 14.31
C ASN A 97 -12.04 -16.17 15.33
N SER A 98 -12.98 -15.31 14.90
CA SER A 98 -13.60 -14.33 15.80
C SER A 98 -14.65 -14.91 16.77
N ASN A 99 -14.86 -16.22 16.74
CA ASN A 99 -15.87 -16.93 17.53
C ASN A 99 -15.27 -18.00 18.47
N THR A 100 -13.95 -17.98 18.69
CA THR A 100 -13.29 -18.79 19.74
C THR A 100 -13.15 -18.01 21.04
#